data_AF-A0A1J9R2R2-F1
#
_entry.id   AF-A0A1J9R2R2-F1
#
_cell.length_a   1.000
_cell.length_b   1.000
_cell.length_c   1.000
_cell.angle_alpha   90.00
_cell.angle_beta   90.00
_cell.angle_gamma   90.00
#
_symmetry.space_group_name_H-M   'P 1'
#
loop_
_entity.id
_entity.type
_entity.pdbx_description
1 polymer ?
#
loop_
_entity_poly.entity_id
_entity_poly.type
_entity_poly.pdbx_seq_one_letter_code
_entity_poly.pdbx_strand_id
1 'polypeptide(L)'
;MRKGRTPNELIQGVYGYGHTFPETYTSWDKSVKGSATNQRIIRYEFSGLTFLVRFEADGYLGGMIGTEAKAQERKTPTSQKGLSGMDILSQNIESVTMGKIASEDTASLKFRHAGFDVPQSAIVGLKTCIRRREISVSESLPRLWAREIPNFVVGYHDDGFFDRDHILVMPMKERIDAWEMENEKILLRLTKVFRELDQKRQGVES
;
A
#
# COMPACT_ATOMS: atom_id res chain seq x y z
N MET A 1 13.41 13.10 29.68
CA MET A 1 13.55 13.74 28.35
C MET A 1 14.41 12.85 27.47
N ARG A 2 13.91 12.37 26.33
CA ARG A 2 14.58 11.37 25.48
C ARG A 2 15.18 12.08 24.26
N LYS A 3 16.51 12.06 24.17
CA LYS A 3 17.32 12.57 23.04
C LYS A 3 16.96 11.79 21.77
N GLY A 4 16.69 12.50 20.67
CA GLY A 4 16.29 11.93 19.39
C GLY A 4 17.38 11.02 18.81
N ARG A 5 16.99 9.81 18.40
CA ARG A 5 17.84 8.84 17.69
C ARG A 5 17.74 9.07 16.18
N THR A 6 18.84 8.86 15.46
CA THR A 6 18.94 9.13 14.02
C THR A 6 18.28 8.01 13.20
N PRO A 7 17.80 8.28 11.98
CA PRO A 7 17.05 7.32 11.16
C PRO A 7 17.80 6.03 10.78
N ASN A 8 19.14 6.04 10.89
CA ASN A 8 20.01 4.93 10.49
C ASN A 8 20.52 4.09 11.67
N GLU A 9 20.03 4.32 12.89
CA GLU A 9 20.42 3.50 14.04
C GLU A 9 19.78 2.10 13.91
N LEU A 10 20.59 1.10 13.58
CA LEU A 10 20.17 -0.30 13.55
C LEU A 10 19.67 -0.69 14.93
N ILE A 11 18.40 -1.10 15.02
CA ILE A 11 17.83 -1.64 16.25
C ILE A 11 18.53 -2.98 16.51
N GLN A 12 19.43 -3.01 17.50
CA GLN A 12 20.13 -4.23 17.89
C GLN A 12 19.10 -5.32 18.24
N GLY A 13 19.26 -6.50 17.63
CA GLY A 13 18.35 -7.64 17.82
C GLY A 13 17.21 -7.74 16.80
N VAL A 14 17.10 -6.82 15.83
CA VAL A 14 16.21 -6.99 14.68
C VAL A 14 16.94 -7.82 13.62
N TYR A 15 16.70 -9.12 13.66
CA TYR A 15 17.11 -10.06 12.63
C TYR A 15 15.93 -10.30 11.70
N GLY A 16 16.08 -9.96 10.42
CA GLY A 16 15.03 -10.19 9.43
C GLY A 16 15.48 -9.75 8.05
N TYR A 17 15.13 -10.55 7.05
CA TYR A 17 15.47 -10.29 5.65
C TYR A 17 14.34 -9.55 4.91
N GLY A 18 13.43 -8.92 5.66
CA GLY A 18 12.22 -8.28 5.14
C GLY A 18 12.47 -7.04 4.29
N HIS A 19 13.64 -6.38 4.41
CA HIS A 19 14.02 -5.23 3.58
C HIS A 19 14.89 -5.64 2.38
N THR A 20 15.84 -6.55 2.59
CA THR A 20 16.74 -7.03 1.52
C THR A 20 16.02 -7.92 0.49
N PHE A 21 14.99 -8.65 0.91
CA PHE A 21 14.23 -9.50 -0.01
C PHE A 21 13.51 -8.69 -1.10
N PRO A 22 12.68 -7.67 -0.79
CA PRO A 22 12.11 -6.80 -1.81
C PRO A 22 13.16 -6.20 -2.75
N GLU A 23 14.28 -5.69 -2.22
CA GLU A 23 15.35 -5.08 -3.03
C GLU A 23 15.98 -6.06 -4.03
N THR A 24 16.07 -7.33 -3.67
CA THR A 24 16.73 -8.37 -4.50
C THR A 24 15.75 -9.04 -5.47
N TYR A 25 14.49 -9.21 -5.05
CA TYR A 25 13.48 -10.01 -5.76
C TYR A 25 12.39 -9.17 -6.43
N THR A 26 12.46 -7.84 -6.36
CA THR A 26 11.61 -6.94 -7.12
C THR A 26 12.47 -6.02 -8.00
N SER A 27 11.85 -5.40 -8.99
CA SER A 27 12.50 -4.43 -9.86
C SER A 27 11.56 -3.28 -10.16
N TRP A 28 12.11 -2.07 -10.24
CA TRP A 28 11.40 -0.92 -10.77
C TRP A 28 11.20 -1.03 -12.28
N ASP A 29 10.04 -0.63 -12.78
CA ASP A 29 9.86 -0.38 -14.21
C ASP A 29 10.81 0.71 -14.70
N LYS A 30 11.15 0.64 -15.99
CA LYS A 30 12.15 1.52 -16.59
C LYS A 30 11.80 3.00 -16.41
N SER A 31 10.52 3.35 -16.54
CA SER A 31 10.03 4.74 -16.48
C SER A 31 10.04 5.34 -15.07
N VAL A 32 10.02 4.50 -14.03
CA VAL A 32 10.02 4.91 -12.61
C VAL A 32 11.28 4.47 -11.87
N LYS A 33 12.28 3.92 -12.57
CA LYS A 33 13.59 3.58 -12.00
C LYS A 33 14.24 4.81 -11.36
N GLY A 34 14.77 4.64 -10.15
CA GLY A 34 15.31 5.72 -9.33
C GLY A 34 14.29 6.34 -8.36
N SER A 35 13.05 5.83 -8.33
CA SER A 35 12.10 6.18 -7.27
C SER A 35 12.58 5.67 -5.92
N ALA A 36 12.33 6.44 -4.86
CA ALA A 36 12.69 6.09 -3.50
C ALA A 36 11.61 5.25 -2.79
N THR A 37 10.34 5.48 -3.12
CA THR A 37 9.18 4.78 -2.53
C THR A 37 8.07 4.62 -3.56
N ASN A 38 7.14 3.70 -3.31
CA ASN A 38 5.92 3.50 -4.10
C ASN A 38 4.68 3.62 -3.20
N GLN A 39 3.98 4.74 -3.30
CA GLN A 39 2.77 4.99 -2.53
C GLN A 39 1.53 4.68 -3.37
N ARG A 40 0.52 4.09 -2.74
CA ARG A 40 -0.80 3.84 -3.33
C ARG A 40 -1.87 4.50 -2.47
N ILE A 41 -2.87 5.07 -3.12
CA ILE A 41 -4.10 5.55 -2.49
C ILE A 41 -5.25 4.75 -3.09
N ILE A 42 -6.04 4.11 -2.24
CA ILE A 42 -7.29 3.45 -2.63
C ILE A 42 -8.48 4.16 -2.01
N ARG A 43 -9.63 4.02 -2.65
CA ARG A 43 -10.92 4.49 -2.16
C ARG A 43 -11.86 3.30 -2.03
N TYR A 44 -12.50 3.16 -0.88
CA TYR A 44 -13.57 2.19 -0.66
C TYR A 44 -14.58 2.71 0.35
N GLU A 45 -15.74 2.06 0.42
CA GLU A 45 -16.77 2.36 1.41
C GLU A 45 -16.76 1.31 2.52
N PHE A 46 -16.85 1.77 3.76
CA PHE A 46 -16.97 0.90 4.93
C PHE A 46 -18.00 1.48 5.89
N SER A 47 -19.08 0.72 6.11
CA SER A 47 -20.23 1.12 6.95
C SER A 47 -20.85 2.48 6.61
N GLY A 48 -20.93 2.80 5.31
CA GLY A 48 -21.50 4.05 4.79
C GLY A 48 -20.56 5.26 4.86
N LEU A 49 -19.31 5.06 5.29
CA LEU A 49 -18.27 6.08 5.25
C LEU A 49 -17.34 5.80 4.07
N THR A 50 -16.94 6.86 3.34
CA THR A 50 -15.89 6.76 2.31
C THR A 50 -14.52 6.89 2.95
N PHE A 51 -13.65 5.92 2.72
CA PHE A 51 -12.26 5.93 3.16
C PHE A 51 -11.33 6.19 1.97
N LEU A 52 -10.33 7.04 2.19
CA LEU A 52 -9.13 7.11 1.37
C LEU A 52 -7.96 6.54 2.17
N VAL A 53 -7.43 5.41 1.74
CA VAL A 53 -6.35 4.71 2.44
C VAL A 53 -5.07 4.83 1.63
N ARG A 54 -4.07 5.50 2.21
CA ARG A 54 -2.71 5.56 1.67
C ARG A 54 -1.86 4.49 2.31
N PHE A 55 -1.10 3.75 1.50
CA PHE A 55 -0.10 2.80 1.98
C PHE A 55 1.05 2.63 0.98
N GLU A 56 2.17 2.12 1.47
CA GLU A 56 3.26 1.62 0.63
C GLU A 56 2.94 0.20 0.20
N ALA A 57 2.92 -0.04 -1.12
CA ALA A 57 2.69 -1.36 -1.69
C ALA A 57 4.04 -2.07 -1.83
N ASP A 58 4.12 -3.35 -1.50
CA ASP A 58 5.41 -4.05 -1.58
C ASP A 58 5.80 -4.37 -3.04
N GLY A 59 4.84 -4.37 -3.96
CA GLY A 59 5.05 -4.53 -5.40
C GLY A 59 3.77 -4.89 -6.14
N TYR A 60 3.93 -5.43 -7.35
CA TYR A 60 2.82 -5.95 -8.15
C TYR A 60 3.26 -7.17 -8.99
N LEU A 61 2.30 -7.98 -9.43
CA LEU A 61 2.53 -9.12 -10.33
C LEU A 61 2.45 -8.69 -11.80
N GLY A 62 3.61 -8.67 -12.49
CA GLY A 62 3.71 -8.26 -13.89
C GLY A 62 2.85 -9.06 -14.88
N GLY A 63 2.49 -10.30 -14.53
CA GLY A 63 1.59 -11.15 -15.33
C GLY A 63 0.11 -10.76 -15.21
N MET A 64 -0.27 -10.02 -14.17
CA MET A 64 -1.65 -9.58 -13.92
C MET A 64 -1.94 -8.18 -14.47
N ILE A 65 -0.93 -7.51 -15.02
CA ILE A 65 -1.10 -6.26 -15.74
C ILE A 65 -1.48 -6.60 -17.18
N GLY A 66 -2.69 -6.21 -17.58
CA GLY A 66 -3.18 -6.40 -18.94
C GLY A 66 -2.21 -5.83 -19.99
N THR A 67 -2.23 -6.40 -21.19
CA THR A 67 -1.41 -5.99 -22.34
C THR A 67 -1.57 -4.50 -22.69
N GLU A 68 -2.72 -3.92 -22.39
CA GLU A 68 -3.04 -2.51 -22.64
C GLU A 68 -2.28 -1.54 -21.72
N ALA A 69 -2.13 -1.86 -20.43
CA ALA A 69 -1.37 -1.05 -19.48
C ALA A 69 0.15 -1.07 -19.79
N LYS A 70 0.67 -2.19 -20.32
CA LYS A 70 2.04 -2.27 -20.85
C LYS A 70 2.23 -1.47 -22.14
N ALA A 71 1.15 -1.22 -22.90
CA ALA A 71 1.19 -0.41 -24.11
C ALA A 71 1.15 1.11 -23.82
N GLN A 72 0.58 1.54 -22.68
CA GLN A 72 0.68 2.93 -22.21
C GLN A 72 2.13 3.35 -21.95
N GLU A 73 3.01 2.43 -21.56
CA GLU A 73 4.45 2.68 -21.38
C GLU A 73 5.16 3.14 -22.68
N ARG A 74 4.58 2.84 -23.85
CA ARG A 74 5.12 3.18 -25.17
C ARG A 74 4.54 4.46 -25.78
N LYS A 75 3.47 5.02 -25.20
CA LYS A 75 2.83 6.23 -25.71
C LYS A 75 3.10 7.38 -24.73
N THR A 76 3.81 8.40 -25.17
CA THR A 76 3.79 9.71 -24.49
C THR A 76 2.33 10.12 -24.25
N PRO A 77 1.96 10.64 -23.07
CA PRO A 77 0.59 10.98 -22.77
C PRO A 77 0.16 12.16 -23.66
N THR A 78 -0.54 11.86 -24.75
CA THR A 78 -1.32 12.86 -25.48
C THR A 78 -2.51 13.21 -24.58
N SER A 79 -2.67 14.52 -24.32
CA SER A 79 -3.72 15.10 -23.49
C SER A 79 -5.11 14.57 -23.86
N GLN A 80 -5.58 13.53 -23.16
CA GLN A 80 -6.98 13.13 -23.22
C GLN A 80 -7.77 14.07 -22.31
N LYS A 81 -8.72 14.75 -22.93
CA LYS A 81 -9.54 15.85 -22.41
C LYS A 81 -10.69 15.33 -21.52
N GLY A 82 -10.36 14.50 -20.54
CA GLY A 82 -11.29 14.01 -19.52
C GLY A 82 -10.63 14.11 -18.15
N LEU A 83 -11.42 14.34 -17.10
CA LEU A 83 -10.92 14.40 -15.72
C LEU A 83 -10.31 13.04 -15.38
N SER A 84 -8.98 13.02 -15.22
CA SER A 84 -8.25 11.85 -14.75
C SER A 84 -8.75 11.49 -13.34
N GLY A 85 -8.69 10.20 -12.96
CA GLY A 85 -8.94 9.81 -11.57
C GLY A 85 -8.06 10.59 -10.59
N MET A 86 -6.88 11.05 -11.04
CA MET A 86 -6.01 11.93 -10.27
C MET A 86 -6.59 13.35 -10.10
N ASP A 87 -7.29 13.90 -11.09
CA ASP A 87 -7.95 15.21 -10.97
C ASP A 87 -9.09 15.16 -9.95
N ILE A 88 -9.84 14.04 -9.91
CA ILE A 88 -10.89 13.80 -8.92
C ILE A 88 -10.29 13.65 -7.52
N LEU A 89 -9.18 12.92 -7.38
CA LEU A 89 -8.47 12.78 -6.10
C LEU A 89 -7.91 14.12 -5.61
N SER A 90 -7.31 14.92 -6.50
CA SER A 90 -6.81 16.26 -6.18
C SER A 90 -7.93 17.18 -5.69
N GLN A 91 -9.07 17.22 -6.39
CA GLN A 91 -10.25 17.99 -5.97
C GLN A 91 -10.79 17.53 -4.61
N ASN A 92 -10.83 16.22 -4.37
CA ASN A 92 -11.26 15.69 -3.07
C ASN A 92 -10.26 16.00 -1.94
N ILE A 93 -8.95 16.00 -2.22
CA ILE A 93 -7.92 16.35 -1.23
C ILE A 93 -7.96 17.84 -0.91
N GLU A 94 -8.22 18.71 -1.90
CA GLU A 94 -8.41 20.16 -1.66
C GLU A 94 -9.59 20.44 -0.72
N SER A 95 -10.63 19.58 -0.74
CA SER A 95 -11.77 19.69 0.18
C SER A 95 -11.48 19.20 1.61
N VAL A 96 -10.38 18.47 1.83
CA VAL A 96 -9.98 18.00 3.16
C VAL A 96 -9.07 19.05 3.79
N THR A 97 -9.60 19.80 4.75
CA THR A 97 -8.84 20.76 5.55
C THR A 97 -7.83 20.04 6.46
N MET A 98 -6.70 19.61 5.88
CA MET A 98 -5.50 19.30 6.67
C MET A 98 -4.97 20.64 7.21
N GLY A 99 -4.75 20.73 8.53
CA GLY A 99 -4.14 21.91 9.14
C GLY A 99 -2.95 22.37 8.32
N LYS A 100 -3.05 23.57 7.73
CA LYS A 100 -2.10 24.11 6.76
C LYS A 100 -0.80 24.43 7.48
N ILE A 101 0.06 23.44 7.65
CA ILE A 101 1.43 23.67 8.10
C ILE A 101 2.12 24.33 6.91
N ALA A 102 2.33 25.65 7.00
CA ALA A 102 3.13 26.37 6.03
C ALA A 102 4.52 25.72 6.01
N SER A 103 4.82 25.00 4.93
CA SER A 103 6.16 24.50 4.70
C SER A 103 7.05 25.71 4.38
N GLU A 104 8.10 25.92 5.16
CA GLU A 104 9.13 26.94 4.89
C GLU A 104 9.97 26.61 3.65
N ASP A 105 9.81 25.41 3.08
CA ASP A 105 10.59 24.93 1.95
C ASP A 105 9.98 25.44 0.63
N THR A 106 10.66 26.40 0.01
CA THR A 106 10.26 27.04 -1.26
C THR A 106 10.63 26.20 -2.49
N ALA A 107 11.15 24.98 -2.29
CA ALA A 107 11.50 24.09 -3.38
C ALA A 107 10.25 23.71 -4.18
N SER A 108 10.19 24.14 -5.44
CA SER A 108 9.09 23.81 -6.35
C SER A 108 9.01 22.29 -6.54
N LEU A 109 7.92 21.66 -6.10
CA LEU A 109 7.66 20.25 -6.36
C LEU A 109 7.49 20.03 -7.87
N LYS A 110 8.40 19.27 -8.49
CA LYS A 110 8.30 18.91 -9.90
C LYS A 110 7.51 17.62 -10.04
N PHE A 111 6.32 17.72 -10.61
CA PHE A 111 5.51 16.56 -10.92
C PHE A 111 5.94 15.95 -12.27
N ARG A 112 6.06 14.62 -12.34
CA ARG A 112 6.37 13.89 -13.57
C ARG A 112 5.37 12.75 -13.74
N HIS A 113 4.60 12.78 -14.83
CA HIS A 113 3.83 11.62 -15.27
C HIS A 113 4.81 10.54 -15.79
N ALA A 114 4.91 9.43 -15.07
CA ALA A 114 5.73 8.27 -15.41
C ALA A 114 5.07 7.00 -14.86
N GLY A 115 5.46 5.83 -15.37
CA GLY A 115 4.79 4.58 -15.06
C GLY A 115 3.51 4.39 -15.85
N PHE A 116 2.66 3.51 -15.36
CA PHE A 116 1.36 3.17 -15.93
C PHE A 116 0.40 2.75 -14.81
N ASP A 117 -0.88 2.65 -15.13
CA ASP A 117 -1.90 2.28 -14.15
C ASP A 117 -1.79 0.79 -13.79
N VAL A 118 -1.39 0.52 -12.55
CA VAL A 118 -1.34 -0.84 -12.00
C VAL A 118 -2.70 -1.17 -11.36
N PRO A 119 -3.44 -2.19 -11.83
CA PRO A 119 -4.71 -2.55 -11.24
C PRO A 119 -4.55 -3.08 -9.81
N GLN A 120 -5.53 -2.84 -8.94
CA GLN A 120 -5.49 -3.31 -7.55
C GLN A 120 -5.34 -4.84 -7.46
N SER A 121 -5.95 -5.57 -8.40
CA SER A 121 -5.85 -7.03 -8.51
C SER A 121 -4.43 -7.56 -8.68
N ALA A 122 -3.49 -6.73 -9.15
CA ALA A 122 -2.09 -7.11 -9.34
C ALA A 122 -1.21 -6.79 -8.13
N ILE A 123 -1.70 -6.04 -7.14
CA ILE A 123 -0.89 -5.61 -5.98
C ILE A 123 -0.56 -6.79 -5.09
N VAL A 124 0.66 -6.79 -4.55
CA VAL A 124 1.13 -7.81 -3.61
C VAL A 124 1.56 -7.20 -2.29
N GLY A 125 1.36 -7.97 -1.22
CA GLY A 125 2.11 -7.82 0.02
C GLY A 125 3.24 -8.85 0.07
N LEU A 126 4.34 -8.51 0.75
CA LEU A 126 5.51 -9.38 0.93
C LEU A 126 5.69 -9.78 2.39
N LYS A 127 6.14 -11.02 2.60
CA LYS A 127 6.65 -11.49 3.89
C LYS A 127 7.76 -12.51 3.70
N THR A 128 8.80 -12.40 4.53
CA THR A 128 9.86 -13.39 4.59
C THR A 128 9.65 -14.28 5.80
N CYS A 129 9.87 -15.58 5.65
CA CYS A 129 9.75 -16.54 6.75
C CYS A 129 10.92 -17.51 6.73
N ILE A 130 11.42 -17.91 7.89
CA ILE A 130 12.41 -18.98 7.95
C ILE A 130 11.78 -20.30 7.49
N ARG A 131 12.46 -21.09 6.66
CA ARG A 131 11.90 -22.28 6.00
C ARG A 131 11.33 -23.32 6.97
N ARG A 132 11.92 -23.44 8.16
CA ARG A 132 11.47 -24.35 9.22
C ARG A 132 10.22 -23.90 9.99
N ARG A 133 9.65 -22.74 9.68
CA ARG A 133 8.47 -22.17 10.35
C ARG A 133 7.34 -21.99 9.34
N GLU A 134 6.14 -22.41 9.72
CA GLU A 134 4.93 -22.08 8.96
C GLU A 134 4.63 -20.58 9.00
N ILE A 135 4.22 -20.03 7.86
CA ILE A 135 3.80 -18.65 7.81
C ILE A 135 2.43 -18.46 8.49
N SER A 136 2.42 -17.64 9.54
CA SER A 136 1.18 -17.13 10.11
C SER A 136 0.61 -16.03 9.21
N VAL A 137 -0.28 -16.42 8.29
CA VAL A 137 -0.99 -15.48 7.41
C VAL A 137 -2.03 -14.67 8.19
N SER A 138 -2.60 -15.25 9.26
CA SER A 138 -3.65 -14.64 10.09
C SER A 138 -3.25 -13.27 10.65
N GLU A 139 -2.00 -13.13 11.09
CA GLU A 139 -1.44 -11.85 11.58
C GLU A 139 -1.45 -10.74 10.50
N SER A 140 -1.43 -11.12 9.22
CA SER A 140 -1.37 -10.18 8.11
C SER A 140 -2.77 -9.84 7.56
N LEU A 141 -3.79 -10.67 7.83
CA LEU A 141 -5.14 -10.50 7.30
C LEU A 141 -5.78 -9.14 7.58
N PRO A 142 -5.73 -8.58 8.82
CA PRO A 142 -6.31 -7.26 9.07
C PRO A 142 -5.68 -6.15 8.21
N ARG A 143 -4.36 -6.25 7.98
CA ARG A 143 -3.60 -5.29 7.17
C ARG A 143 -3.88 -5.47 5.67
N LEU A 144 -4.01 -6.72 5.21
CA LEU A 144 -4.34 -7.02 3.82
C LEU A 144 -5.76 -6.58 3.49
N TRP A 145 -6.72 -6.82 4.40
CA TRP A 145 -8.09 -6.34 4.32
C TRP A 145 -8.15 -4.82 4.21
N ALA A 146 -7.57 -4.08 5.16
CA ALA A 146 -7.62 -2.61 5.16
C ALA A 146 -6.94 -1.96 3.94
N ARG A 147 -6.01 -2.67 3.28
CA ARG A 147 -5.28 -2.20 2.09
C ARG A 147 -5.82 -2.79 0.80
N GLU A 148 -6.86 -3.63 0.86
CA GLU A 148 -7.42 -4.37 -0.27
C GLU A 148 -6.36 -5.12 -1.10
N ILE A 149 -5.36 -5.72 -0.44
CA ILE A 149 -4.24 -6.40 -1.12
C ILE A 149 -4.64 -7.86 -1.41
N PRO A 150 -4.85 -8.25 -2.68
CA PRO A 150 -5.43 -9.55 -3.01
C PRO A 150 -4.40 -10.67 -3.16
N ASN A 151 -3.11 -10.34 -3.20
CA ASN A 151 -2.03 -11.32 -3.38
C ASN A 151 -0.98 -11.17 -2.29
N PHE A 152 -0.42 -12.28 -1.84
CA PHE A 152 0.62 -12.29 -0.82
C PHE A 152 1.76 -13.19 -1.25
N VAL A 153 2.96 -12.62 -1.37
CA VAL A 153 4.16 -13.34 -1.75
C VAL A 153 5.00 -13.61 -0.52
N VAL A 154 5.39 -14.87 -0.37
CA VAL A 154 6.14 -15.37 0.76
C VAL A 154 7.46 -15.91 0.28
N GLY A 155 8.56 -15.28 0.68
CA GLY A 155 9.90 -15.82 0.49
C GLY A 155 10.31 -16.62 1.70
N TYR A 156 10.37 -17.95 1.57
CA TYR A 156 11.00 -18.77 2.60
C TYR A 156 12.53 -18.70 2.47
N HIS A 157 13.23 -18.62 3.59
CA HIS A 157 14.69 -18.55 3.60
C HIS A 157 15.33 -19.49 4.62
N ASP A 158 16.57 -19.86 4.32
CA ASP A 158 17.50 -20.49 5.26
C ASP A 158 18.56 -19.48 5.63
N ASP A 159 18.43 -18.87 6.82
CA ASP A 159 19.38 -17.89 7.34
C ASP A 159 19.75 -16.77 6.33
N GLY A 160 18.79 -16.38 5.48
CA GLY A 160 18.92 -15.30 4.50
C GLY A 160 19.11 -15.76 3.06
N PHE A 161 19.33 -17.05 2.84
CA PHE A 161 19.33 -17.63 1.51
C PHE A 161 17.90 -17.93 1.07
N PHE A 162 17.47 -17.31 -0.03
CA PHE A 162 16.13 -17.50 -0.61
C PHE A 162 16.23 -18.32 -1.88
N ASP A 163 15.70 -19.54 -1.80
CA ASP A 163 15.52 -20.39 -2.97
C ASP A 163 14.26 -19.95 -3.73
N ARG A 164 14.36 -19.85 -5.06
CA ARG A 164 13.26 -19.44 -5.93
C ARG A 164 12.10 -20.41 -5.88
N ASP A 165 12.38 -21.70 -5.71
CA ASP A 165 11.34 -22.74 -5.61
C ASP A 165 10.54 -22.64 -4.30
N HIS A 166 11.05 -21.85 -3.35
CA HIS A 166 10.44 -21.60 -2.05
C HIS A 166 9.87 -20.17 -1.93
N ILE A 167 9.66 -19.48 -3.06
CA ILE A 167 8.91 -18.23 -3.13
C ILE A 167 7.48 -18.54 -3.59
N LEU A 168 6.52 -18.38 -2.69
CA LEU A 168 5.12 -18.71 -2.96
C LEU A 168 4.31 -17.46 -3.23
N VAL A 169 3.49 -17.48 -4.27
CA VAL A 169 2.46 -16.46 -4.54
C VAL A 169 1.12 -17.03 -4.12
N MET A 170 0.49 -16.42 -3.11
CA MET A 170 -0.77 -16.90 -2.54
C MET A 170 -1.89 -15.90 -2.86
N PRO A 171 -2.99 -16.32 -3.51
CA PRO A 171 -4.20 -15.52 -3.59
C PRO A 171 -4.83 -15.43 -2.19
N MET A 172 -5.25 -14.23 -1.81
CA MET A 172 -5.70 -13.92 -0.45
C MET A 172 -7.18 -13.59 -0.36
N LYS A 173 -7.89 -13.41 -1.47
CA LYS A 173 -9.28 -12.93 -1.49
C LYS A 173 -10.19 -13.75 -0.59
N GLU A 174 -10.24 -15.07 -0.79
CA GLU A 174 -11.10 -15.97 0.01
C GLU A 174 -10.77 -15.93 1.51
N ARG A 175 -9.48 -15.81 1.85
CA ARG A 175 -9.02 -15.74 3.25
C ARG A 175 -9.36 -14.39 3.90
N ILE A 176 -9.30 -13.31 3.13
CA ILE A 176 -9.70 -11.97 3.56
C ILE A 176 -11.20 -11.94 3.79
N ASP A 177 -11.99 -12.51 2.88
CA ASP A 177 -13.45 -12.57 3.01
C ASP A 177 -13.87 -13.40 4.23
N ALA A 178 -13.24 -14.57 4.43
CA ALA A 178 -13.46 -15.38 5.61
C ALA A 178 -13.11 -14.62 6.90
N TRP A 179 -11.96 -13.93 6.91
CA TRP A 179 -11.54 -13.11 8.04
C TRP A 179 -12.52 -11.98 8.33
N GLU A 180 -13.04 -11.30 7.32
CA GLU A 180 -14.04 -10.24 7.50
C GLU A 180 -15.31 -10.78 8.17
N MET A 181 -15.83 -11.92 7.69
CA MET A 181 -17.00 -12.58 8.30
C MET A 181 -16.74 -13.00 9.74
N GLU A 182 -15.59 -13.61 10.03
CA GLU A 182 -15.21 -14.03 11.38
C GLU A 182 -15.04 -12.84 12.35
N ASN A 183 -14.65 -11.67 11.82
CA ASN A 183 -14.37 -10.47 12.61
C ASN A 183 -15.48 -9.42 12.55
N GLU A 184 -16.67 -9.76 12.04
CA GLU A 184 -17.82 -8.86 11.88
C GLU A 184 -18.10 -8.05 13.17
N LYS A 185 -18.15 -8.71 14.33
CA LYS A 185 -18.40 -8.06 15.62
C LYS A 185 -17.37 -6.99 15.96
N ILE A 186 -16.10 -7.20 15.60
CA ILE A 186 -15.01 -6.25 15.83
C ILE A 186 -15.12 -5.09 14.83
N LEU A 187 -15.42 -5.39 13.56
CA LEU A 187 -15.61 -4.39 12.52
C LEU A 187 -16.83 -3.47 12.80
N LEU A 188 -17.90 -4.01 13.39
CA LEU A 188 -19.04 -3.23 13.86
C LEU A 188 -18.67 -2.30 15.03
N ARG A 189 -17.74 -2.71 15.91
CA ARG A 189 -17.23 -1.82 16.97
C ARG A 189 -16.35 -0.72 16.37
N LEU A 190 -15.48 -1.07 15.41
CA LEU A 190 -14.65 -0.10 14.70
C LEU A 190 -15.51 0.94 13.98
N THR A 191 -16.62 0.52 13.37
CA THR A 191 -17.62 1.41 12.78
C THR A 191 -18.14 2.45 13.77
N LYS A 192 -18.48 2.03 15.00
CA LYS A 192 -18.98 2.97 16.03
C LYS A 192 -17.94 4.03 16.36
N VAL A 193 -16.67 3.63 16.51
CA VAL A 193 -15.55 4.55 16.74
C VAL A 193 -15.41 5.56 15.59
N PHE A 194 -15.45 5.10 14.34
CA PHE A 194 -15.35 6.01 13.19
C PHE A 194 -16.52 7.00 13.12
N ARG A 195 -17.74 6.57 13.42
CA ARG A 195 -18.91 7.46 13.45
C ARG A 195 -18.81 8.49 14.57
N GLU A 196 -18.35 8.10 15.75
CA GLU A 196 -18.12 9.04 16.86
C GLU A 196 -17.06 10.10 16.51
N LEU A 197 -16.00 9.70 15.79
CA LEU A 197 -14.97 10.62 15.33
C LEU A 197 -15.51 11.60 14.28
N ASP A 198 -16.30 11.13 13.33
CA ASP A 198 -16.90 11.98 12.30
C ASP A 198 -17.92 12.97 12.90
N GLN A 199 -18.74 12.51 13.84
CA GLN A 199 -19.67 13.39 14.58
C GLN A 199 -18.94 14.47 15.38
N LYS A 200 -17.85 14.11 16.08
CA LYS A 200 -17.04 15.09 16.82
C LYS A 200 -16.40 16.12 15.89
N ARG A 201 -15.94 15.71 14.71
CA ARG A 201 -15.42 16.65 13.69
C ARG A 201 -16.49 17.67 13.29
N GLN A 202 -17.69 17.20 12.94
CA GLN A 202 -18.79 18.07 12.52
C GLN A 202 -19.27 19.00 13.64
N GLY A 203 -19.27 18.53 14.89
CA GLY A 203 -19.68 19.32 16.06
C GLY A 203 -18.66 20.34 16.55
N VAL A 204 -17.41 20.30 16.08
CA VAL A 204 -16.37 21.32 16.37
C VAL A 204 -16.40 22.48 15.37
N GLU A 205 -17.09 22.29 14.24
CA GLU A 205 -17.26 23.31 13.19
C GLU A 205 -18.58 24.12 13.33
N SER A 206 -19.34 23.91 14.41
CA SER A 206 -20.59 24.63 14.76
C SER A 206 -20.40 25.55 15.96
#